data_AF-A0A858SND0-F1
#
_entry.id   AF-A0A858SND0-F1
#
_cell.length_a   1.000
_cell.length_b   1.000
_cell.length_c   1.000
_cell.angle_alpha   90.00
_cell.angle_beta   90.00
_cell.angle_gamma   90.00
#
_symmetry.space_group_name_H-M   'P 1'
#
loop_
_entity.id
_entity.type
_entity.pdbx_description
1 polymer ?
#
loop_
_entity_poly.entity_id
_entity_poly.type
_entity_poly.pdbx_seq_one_letter_code
_entity_poly.pdbx_strand_id
1 'polypeptide(L)'
;MPTRLVDLRAPATPDHFRYIDAGVAQGMHQRYLTSRRKPWYSMERQEAAPVRATVFGRGKMRFVANDARVRTLTAFHCIYPLSEEKSFVHALTACLNADFIQEMSQAHQRAYAGGLHKFEPRDLLDVCVPDLRCVSPGTIRALAAILQRPDFSGGVEELGCLLLTAAREAQAGAGLSATG
;
A
#
# COMPACT_ATOMS: atom_id res chain seq x y z
N MET A 1 8.75 -21.40 19.15
CA MET A 1 9.54 -20.21 19.58
C MET A 1 8.92 -18.97 18.93
N PRO A 2 8.76 -17.84 19.64
CA PRO A 2 8.20 -16.63 19.03
C PRO A 2 9.17 -16.04 18.01
N THR A 3 8.66 -15.71 16.82
CA THR A 3 9.41 -14.93 15.81
C THR A 3 9.57 -13.51 16.32
N ARG A 4 10.82 -13.04 16.45
CA ARG A 4 11.13 -11.67 16.88
C ARG A 4 11.55 -10.84 15.67
N LEU A 5 10.95 -9.66 15.52
CA LEU A 5 11.43 -8.66 14.56
C LEU A 5 12.60 -7.91 15.20
N VAL A 6 13.80 -8.09 14.68
CA VAL A 6 15.00 -7.41 15.20
C VAL A 6 15.10 -6.02 14.56
N ASP A 7 15.19 -4.98 15.39
CA ASP A 7 15.45 -3.62 14.95
C ASP A 7 16.88 -3.17 15.27
N LEU A 8 17.82 -3.44 14.35
CA LEU A 8 19.23 -3.03 14.45
C LEU A 8 19.46 -1.51 14.24
N ARG A 9 18.40 -0.68 14.21
CA ARG A 9 18.49 0.77 13.99
C ARG A 9 18.44 1.59 15.28
N ALA A 10 17.89 1.04 16.37
CA ALA A 10 17.98 1.66 17.69
C ALA A 10 19.45 1.67 18.17
N PRO A 11 19.82 2.47 19.19
CA PRO A 11 21.16 2.39 19.78
C PRO A 11 21.53 0.93 20.02
N ALA A 12 22.68 0.52 19.48
CA ALA A 12 23.05 -0.89 19.46
C ALA A 12 23.16 -1.42 20.90
N THR A 13 22.37 -2.45 21.21
CA THR A 13 22.42 -3.14 22.51
C THR A 13 23.40 -4.32 22.41
N PRO A 14 23.89 -4.84 23.55
CA PRO A 14 24.69 -6.08 23.55
C PRO A 14 23.99 -7.25 22.84
N ASP A 15 22.66 -7.31 22.92
CA ASP A 15 21.84 -8.32 22.26
C ASP A 15 21.88 -8.20 20.72
N HIS A 16 21.94 -6.97 20.19
CA HIS A 16 22.13 -6.73 18.76
C HIS A 16 23.49 -7.26 18.30
N PHE A 17 24.56 -7.00 19.05
CA PHE A 17 25.89 -7.52 18.72
C PHE A 17 25.94 -9.04 18.77
N ARG A 18 25.37 -9.67 19.80
CA ARG A 18 25.29 -11.15 19.86
C ARG A 18 24.57 -11.75 18.64
N TYR A 19 23.50 -11.11 18.18
CA TYR A 19 22.79 -11.55 16.97
C TYR A 19 23.63 -11.39 15.70
N ILE A 20 24.32 -10.25 15.56
CA ILE A 20 25.23 -9.98 14.45
C ILE A 20 26.39 -10.99 14.44
N ASP A 21 27.02 -11.23 15.59
CA ASP A 21 28.15 -12.16 15.75
C ASP A 21 27.75 -13.60 15.45
N ALA A 22 26.55 -14.03 15.90
CA ALA A 22 25.99 -15.32 15.53
C ALA A 22 25.80 -15.44 14.01
N GLY A 23 25.38 -14.35 13.34
CA GLY A 23 25.31 -14.28 11.89
C GLY A 23 26.69 -14.34 11.21
N VAL A 24 27.71 -13.72 11.80
CA VAL A 24 29.10 -13.80 11.32
C VAL A 24 29.62 -15.24 11.42
N ALA A 25 29.44 -15.89 12.57
CA ALA A 25 29.83 -17.28 12.80
C ALA A 25 29.17 -18.27 11.83
N GLN A 26 27.95 -17.96 11.37
CA GLN A 26 27.22 -18.75 10.36
C GLN A 26 27.53 -18.35 8.90
N GLY A 27 28.48 -17.43 8.67
CA GLY A 27 28.83 -16.96 7.33
C GLY A 27 27.76 -16.10 6.64
N MET A 28 26.77 -15.58 7.39
CA MET A 28 25.67 -14.78 6.81
C MET A 28 26.18 -13.54 6.09
N HIS A 29 27.23 -12.89 6.62
CA HIS A 29 27.87 -11.73 6.01
C HIS A 29 28.51 -11.99 4.63
N GLN A 30 28.77 -13.25 4.27
CA GLN A 30 29.43 -13.64 3.02
C GLN A 30 28.45 -14.02 1.91
N ARG A 31 27.17 -14.24 2.25
CA ARG A 31 26.13 -14.59 1.27
C ARG A 31 25.97 -13.48 0.23
N TYR A 32 25.51 -13.86 -0.95
CA TYR A 32 25.43 -12.98 -2.13
C TYR A 32 24.80 -11.60 -1.84
N LEU A 33 23.64 -11.54 -1.19
CA LEU A 33 22.95 -10.26 -0.95
C LEU A 33 23.59 -9.44 0.18
N THR A 34 24.02 -10.09 1.25
CA THR A 34 24.57 -9.45 2.45
C THR A 34 26.00 -8.96 2.24
N SER A 35 26.82 -9.68 1.47
CA SER A 35 28.20 -9.27 1.14
C SER A 35 28.28 -8.00 0.30
N ARG A 36 27.18 -7.62 -0.35
CA ARG A 36 27.04 -6.40 -1.15
C ARG A 36 26.52 -5.20 -0.36
N ARG A 37 26.12 -5.38 0.91
CA ARG A 37 25.61 -4.31 1.77
C ARG A 37 26.71 -3.79 2.70
N LYS A 38 26.66 -2.49 3.03
CA LYS A 38 27.55 -1.86 4.01
C LYS A 38 26.74 -1.02 5.02
N PRO A 39 26.72 -1.37 6.32
CA PRO A 39 27.16 -2.66 6.87
C PRO A 39 26.32 -3.82 6.31
N TRP A 40 26.83 -5.06 6.37
CA TRP A 40 26.16 -6.24 5.78
C TRP A 40 24.78 -6.52 6.38
N TYR A 41 24.59 -6.14 7.65
CA TYR A 41 23.34 -6.26 8.42
C TYR A 41 22.43 -5.03 8.28
N SER A 42 22.72 -4.09 7.37
CA SER A 42 21.87 -2.93 7.18
C SER A 42 20.47 -3.33 6.72
N MET A 43 19.48 -2.66 7.31
CA MET A 43 18.06 -2.82 6.98
C MET A 43 17.55 -1.57 6.28
N GLU A 44 16.60 -1.76 5.36
CA GLU A 44 15.96 -0.67 4.64
C GLU A 44 15.21 0.27 5.61
N ARG A 45 15.33 1.58 5.38
CA ARG A 45 14.55 2.58 6.09
C ARG A 45 13.23 2.75 5.37
N GLN A 46 12.18 2.14 5.91
CA GLN A 46 10.83 2.28 5.40
C GLN A 46 9.96 2.93 6.46
N GLU A 47 9.35 4.06 6.13
CA GLU A 47 8.31 4.68 6.96
C GLU A 47 7.04 3.81 6.95
N ALA A 48 6.16 4.03 7.92
CA ALA A 48 4.89 3.32 7.96
C ALA A 48 3.95 3.93 6.91
N ALA A 49 3.79 3.22 5.80
CA ALA A 49 2.94 3.66 4.70
C ALA A 49 1.47 3.79 5.13
N PRO A 50 0.77 4.89 4.76
CA PRO A 50 -0.66 5.06 5.04
C PRO A 50 -1.55 4.01 4.40
N VAL A 51 -1.19 3.54 3.19
CA VAL A 51 -1.90 2.45 2.48
C VAL A 51 -0.90 1.35 2.11
N ARG A 52 -1.35 0.10 2.21
CA ARG A 52 -0.55 -1.10 1.89
C ARG A 52 -1.26 -1.90 0.82
N ALA A 53 -0.53 -2.34 -0.20
CA ALA A 53 -1.05 -3.24 -1.23
C ALA A 53 -0.35 -4.61 -1.13
N THR A 54 -1.09 -5.70 -1.21
CA THR A 54 -0.48 -7.04 -1.23
C THR A 54 0.34 -7.25 -2.50
N VAL A 55 1.59 -7.73 -2.38
CA VAL A 55 2.44 -8.01 -3.55
C VAL A 55 1.90 -9.18 -4.38
N PHE A 56 1.34 -10.18 -3.69
CA PHE A 56 0.76 -11.37 -4.28
C PHE A 56 -0.69 -11.53 -3.85
N GLY A 57 -1.55 -11.91 -4.79
CA GLY A 57 -2.96 -12.18 -4.54
C GLY A 57 -3.50 -13.27 -5.47
N ARG A 58 -4.55 -13.95 -5.01
CA ARG A 58 -5.42 -14.77 -5.85
C ARG A 58 -6.72 -14.00 -6.02
N GLY A 59 -7.11 -13.72 -7.26
CA GLY A 59 -8.24 -12.82 -7.56
C GLY A 59 -7.86 -11.34 -7.43
N LYS A 60 -8.65 -10.57 -6.68
CA LYS A 60 -8.46 -9.11 -6.52
C LYS A 60 -7.27 -8.78 -5.61
N MET A 61 -6.61 -7.67 -5.90
CA MET A 61 -5.57 -7.12 -5.04
C MET A 61 -6.21 -6.48 -3.81
N ARG A 62 -5.59 -6.66 -2.63
CA ARG A 62 -6.09 -6.07 -1.39
C ARG A 62 -5.30 -4.83 -1.05
N PHE A 63 -6.02 -3.73 -0.91
CA PHE A 63 -5.48 -2.47 -0.36
C PHE A 63 -5.99 -2.27 1.06
N VAL A 64 -5.07 -1.97 1.98
CA VAL A 64 -5.37 -1.89 3.41
C VAL A 64 -4.86 -0.57 3.97
N ALA A 65 -5.78 0.25 4.48
CA ALA A 65 -5.42 1.44 5.26
C ALA A 65 -4.63 1.02 6.52
N ASN A 66 -3.64 1.82 6.89
CA ASN A 66 -2.71 1.52 7.97
C ASN A 66 -2.87 2.51 9.13
N ASP A 67 -4.05 2.52 9.74
CA ASP A 67 -4.38 3.42 10.86
C ASP A 67 -3.42 3.24 12.04
N ALA A 68 -2.96 2.02 12.27
CA ALA A 68 -2.00 1.69 13.33
C ALA A 68 -0.56 2.12 13.01
N ARG A 69 -0.30 2.66 11.81
CA ARG A 69 1.04 3.08 11.33
C ARG A 69 2.10 2.00 11.57
N VAL A 70 1.75 0.76 11.27
CA VAL A 70 2.65 -0.40 11.43
C VAL A 70 3.50 -0.56 10.18
N ARG A 71 4.81 -0.77 10.35
CA ARG A 71 5.73 -1.04 9.24
C ARG A 71 5.46 -2.43 8.66
N THR A 72 5.57 -2.55 7.35
CA THR A 72 5.43 -3.83 6.64
C THR A 72 6.77 -4.42 6.26
N LEU A 73 6.77 -5.73 6.03
CA LEU A 73 7.84 -6.43 5.35
C LEU A 73 7.53 -6.50 3.84
N THR A 74 8.38 -7.19 3.09
CA THR A 74 8.35 -7.32 1.62
C THR A 74 7.09 -7.97 1.03
N ALA A 75 6.15 -8.42 1.86
CA ALA A 75 4.86 -8.95 1.40
C ALA A 75 3.87 -7.85 0.98
N PHE A 76 4.19 -6.58 1.25
CA PHE A 76 3.36 -5.43 0.87
C PHE A 76 4.15 -4.37 0.13
N HIS A 77 3.52 -3.79 -0.88
CA HIS A 77 3.93 -2.50 -1.42
C HIS A 77 3.41 -1.38 -0.53
N CYS A 78 4.22 -0.34 -0.42
CA CYS A 78 3.91 0.85 0.36
C CYS A 78 3.39 1.95 -0.55
N ILE A 79 2.22 2.48 -0.23
CA ILE A 79 1.59 3.56 -0.98
C ILE A 79 1.54 4.80 -0.07
N TYR A 80 2.12 5.88 -0.57
CA TYR A 80 2.22 7.17 0.11
C TYR A 80 1.37 8.19 -0.67
N PRO A 81 0.11 8.43 -0.25
CA PRO A 81 -0.74 9.42 -0.90
C PRO A 81 -0.22 10.85 -0.68
N LEU A 82 -0.65 11.77 -1.55
CA LEU A 82 -0.29 13.19 -1.46
C LEU A 82 -0.83 13.87 -0.18
N SER A 83 -1.93 13.36 0.37
CA SER A 83 -2.47 13.77 1.66
C SER A 83 -2.53 12.56 2.59
N GLU A 84 -1.99 12.72 3.79
CA GLU A 84 -2.08 11.71 4.86
C GLU A 84 -3.29 11.92 5.79
N GLU A 85 -4.20 12.84 5.46
CA GLU A 85 -5.45 12.98 6.21
C GLU A 85 -6.24 11.67 6.19
N LYS A 86 -6.75 11.26 7.35
CA LYS A 86 -7.40 9.96 7.53
C LYS A 86 -8.54 9.74 6.54
N SER A 87 -9.38 10.75 6.32
CA SER A 87 -10.47 10.71 5.35
C SER A 87 -9.97 10.52 3.91
N PHE A 88 -8.89 11.19 3.52
CA PHE A 88 -8.28 11.05 2.20
C PHE A 88 -7.70 9.64 2.00
N VAL A 89 -6.92 9.16 2.97
CA VAL A 89 -6.33 7.81 2.96
C VAL A 89 -7.41 6.74 2.86
N HIS A 90 -8.49 6.89 3.62
CA HIS A 90 -9.61 5.95 3.62
C HIS A 90 -10.40 5.99 2.31
N ALA A 91 -10.69 7.19 1.79
CA ALA A 91 -11.35 7.35 0.50
C ALA A 91 -10.52 6.73 -0.64
N LEU A 92 -9.21 7.00 -0.70
CA LEU A 92 -8.32 6.39 -1.68
C LEU A 92 -8.33 4.87 -1.56
N THR A 93 -8.23 4.33 -0.34
CA THR A 93 -8.27 2.89 -0.10
C THR A 93 -9.60 2.27 -0.53
N ALA A 94 -10.72 2.95 -0.32
CA ALA A 94 -12.03 2.50 -0.79
C ALA A 94 -12.09 2.47 -2.33
N CYS A 95 -11.63 3.53 -3.00
CA CYS A 95 -11.55 3.59 -4.46
C CYS A 95 -10.69 2.45 -5.03
N LEU A 96 -9.51 2.22 -4.44
CA LEU A 96 -8.59 1.18 -4.89
C LEU A 96 -9.17 -0.23 -4.74
N ASN A 97 -10.02 -0.49 -3.75
CA ASN A 97 -10.68 -1.78 -3.57
C ASN A 97 -11.99 -1.94 -4.37
N ALA A 98 -12.43 -0.91 -5.11
CA ALA A 98 -13.65 -1.01 -5.89
C ALA A 98 -13.51 -1.98 -7.06
N ASP A 99 -14.55 -2.78 -7.29
CA ASP A 99 -14.55 -3.87 -8.26
C ASP A 99 -14.17 -3.41 -9.68
N PHE A 100 -14.80 -2.35 -10.16
CA PHE A 100 -14.50 -1.78 -11.47
C PHE A 100 -13.04 -1.29 -11.60
N ILE A 101 -12.50 -0.65 -10.55
CA ILE A 101 -11.09 -0.21 -10.54
C ILE A 101 -10.15 -1.41 -10.56
N GLN A 102 -10.46 -2.44 -9.78
CA GLN A 102 -9.69 -3.69 -9.73
C GLN A 102 -9.72 -4.44 -11.07
N GLU A 103 -10.86 -4.47 -11.74
CA GLU A 103 -11.02 -5.10 -13.07
C GLU A 103 -10.23 -4.35 -14.13
N MET A 104 -10.28 -3.01 -14.17
CA MET A 104 -9.43 -2.23 -15.08
C MET A 104 -7.93 -2.45 -14.81
N SER A 105 -7.56 -2.62 -13.53
CA SER A 105 -6.17 -2.83 -13.12
C SER A 105 -5.64 -4.25 -13.42
N GLN A 106 -6.52 -5.22 -13.69
CA GLN A 106 -6.13 -6.61 -13.96
C GLN A 106 -5.39 -6.78 -15.29
N ALA A 107 -5.60 -5.87 -16.26
CA ALA A 107 -4.91 -5.88 -17.54
C ALA A 107 -3.38 -5.75 -17.41
N HIS A 108 -2.90 -5.22 -16.28
CA HIS A 108 -1.47 -4.92 -16.04
C HIS A 108 -0.73 -6.03 -15.26
N GLN A 109 -1.39 -7.15 -14.92
CA GLN A 109 -0.83 -8.15 -14.01
C GLN A 109 0.03 -9.21 -14.70
N ARG A 110 1.16 -9.58 -14.08
CA ARG A 110 1.88 -10.81 -14.44
C ARG A 110 1.22 -12.01 -13.77
N ALA A 111 0.65 -12.90 -14.58
CA ALA A 111 0.09 -14.17 -14.13
C ALA A 111 1.20 -15.19 -13.85
N TYR A 112 1.17 -15.79 -12.66
CA TYR A 112 1.94 -16.97 -12.30
C TYR A 112 1.03 -18.21 -12.27
N ALA A 113 1.64 -19.40 -12.23
CA ALA A 113 0.91 -20.65 -12.20
C ALA A 113 -0.12 -20.72 -11.06
N GLY A 114 -1.30 -21.30 -11.35
CA GLY A 114 -2.35 -21.54 -10.36
C GLY A 114 -3.14 -20.30 -9.93
N GLY A 115 -3.24 -19.26 -10.76
CA GLY A 115 -4.05 -18.05 -10.50
C GLY A 115 -3.43 -17.12 -9.46
N LEU A 116 -2.11 -17.20 -9.28
CA LEU A 116 -1.35 -16.29 -8.45
C LEU A 116 -0.93 -15.10 -9.31
N HIS A 117 -1.33 -13.90 -8.92
CA HIS A 117 -0.94 -12.68 -9.61
C HIS A 117 0.07 -11.93 -8.76
N LYS A 118 1.10 -11.40 -9.42
CA LYS A 118 2.10 -10.53 -8.81
C LYS A 118 1.90 -9.13 -9.36
N PHE A 119 1.75 -8.16 -8.46
CA PHE A 119 1.89 -6.75 -8.78
C PHE A 119 3.29 -6.29 -8.46
N GLU A 120 3.87 -5.50 -9.33
CA GLU A 120 5.09 -4.76 -9.10
C GLU A 120 4.75 -3.29 -8.80
N PRO A 121 5.67 -2.51 -8.17
CA PRO A 121 5.38 -1.13 -7.81
C PRO A 121 4.93 -0.25 -8.98
N ARG A 122 5.43 -0.52 -10.20
CA ARG A 122 5.03 0.23 -11.41
C ARG A 122 3.58 -0.03 -11.79
N ASP A 123 3.13 -1.28 -11.67
CA ASP A 123 1.75 -1.67 -11.98
C ASP A 123 0.75 -0.92 -11.08
N LEU A 124 1.15 -0.56 -9.85
CA LEU A 124 0.34 0.26 -8.94
C LEU A 124 0.18 1.72 -9.40
N LEU A 125 1.17 2.25 -10.15
CA LEU A 125 1.12 3.63 -10.65
C LEU A 125 0.15 3.78 -11.81
N ASP A 126 -0.14 2.69 -12.52
CA ASP A 126 -1.08 2.66 -13.65
C ASP A 126 -2.53 2.49 -13.20
N VAL A 127 -2.77 2.25 -11.90
CA VAL A 127 -4.12 2.13 -11.34
C VAL A 127 -4.83 3.47 -11.41
N CYS A 128 -5.82 3.55 -12.29
CA CYS A 128 -6.62 4.75 -12.50
C CYS A 128 -7.68 4.89 -11.40
N VAL A 129 -7.66 6.01 -10.67
CA VAL A 129 -8.68 6.39 -9.68
C VAL A 129 -9.11 7.84 -9.94
N PRO A 130 -10.31 8.28 -9.50
CA PRO A 130 -10.68 9.69 -9.53
C PRO A 130 -9.62 10.56 -8.83
N ASP A 131 -9.33 11.75 -9.38
CA ASP A 131 -8.42 12.69 -8.72
C ASP A 131 -9.07 13.27 -7.47
N LEU A 132 -8.83 12.63 -6.34
CA LEU A 132 -9.41 12.97 -5.05
C LEU A 132 -9.04 14.38 -4.55
N ARG A 133 -8.06 15.05 -5.17
CA ARG A 133 -7.72 16.45 -4.84
C ARG A 133 -8.78 17.43 -5.33
N CYS A 134 -9.54 17.04 -6.35
CA CYS A 134 -10.58 17.83 -6.99
C CYS A 134 -11.99 17.39 -6.56
N VAL A 135 -12.09 16.50 -5.57
CA VAL A 135 -13.34 15.92 -5.08
C VAL A 135 -13.79 16.69 -3.84
N SER A 136 -15.10 16.90 -3.70
CA SER A 136 -15.67 17.67 -2.61
C SER A 136 -15.43 16.97 -1.25
N PRO A 137 -15.24 17.72 -0.15
CA PRO A 137 -15.06 17.11 1.17
C PRO A 137 -16.23 16.20 1.60
N GLY A 138 -17.45 16.46 1.08
CA GLY A 138 -18.61 15.59 1.31
C GLY A 138 -18.43 14.22 0.68
N THR A 139 -18.04 14.17 -0.59
CA THR A 139 -17.77 12.93 -1.33
C THR A 139 -16.59 12.17 -0.74
N ILE A 140 -15.50 12.86 -0.34
CA ILE A 140 -14.36 12.23 0.35
C ILE A 140 -14.81 11.54 1.65
N ARG A 141 -15.63 12.21 2.48
CA ARG A 141 -16.14 11.60 3.72
C ARG A 141 -17.03 10.39 3.45
N ALA A 142 -17.88 10.46 2.43
CA ALA A 142 -18.75 9.34 2.05
C ALA A 142 -17.94 8.13 1.59
N LEU A 143 -16.95 8.34 0.70
CA LEU A 143 -16.02 7.28 0.26
C LEU A 143 -15.25 6.68 1.44
N ALA A 144 -14.74 7.52 2.35
CA ALA A 144 -14.02 7.06 3.54
C ALA A 144 -14.89 6.20 4.46
N ALA A 145 -16.18 6.54 4.59
CA ALA A 145 -17.11 5.80 5.44
C ALA A 145 -17.39 4.37 4.94
N ILE A 146 -17.31 4.13 3.63
CA ILE A 146 -17.46 2.78 3.05
C ILE A 146 -16.42 1.81 3.63
N LEU A 147 -15.17 2.26 3.80
CA LEU A 147 -14.08 1.41 4.31
C LEU A 147 -14.30 0.97 5.77
N GLN A 148 -15.10 1.72 6.53
CA GLN A 148 -15.37 1.44 7.95
C GLN A 148 -16.52 0.45 8.16
N ARG A 149 -17.18 0.00 7.09
CA ARG A 149 -18.30 -0.93 7.20
C ARG A 149 -17.84 -2.38 7.43
N PRO A 150 -18.54 -3.15 8.28
CA PRO A 150 -18.20 -4.55 8.54
C PRO A 150 -18.39 -5.46 7.31
N ASP A 151 -19.34 -5.12 6.45
CA ASP A 151 -19.74 -5.87 5.26
C ASP A 151 -19.57 -5.03 3.99
N PHE A 152 -18.48 -5.27 3.27
CA PHE A 152 -18.21 -4.59 2.01
C PHE A 152 -19.24 -4.92 0.91
N SER A 153 -20.03 -5.99 1.08
CA SER A 153 -21.03 -6.48 0.12
C SER A 153 -22.22 -5.54 -0.08
N GLY A 154 -22.70 -4.87 0.97
CA GLY A 154 -23.76 -3.86 0.86
C GLY A 154 -23.28 -2.52 0.31
N GLY A 155 -21.95 -2.33 0.22
CA GLY A 155 -21.33 -1.08 -0.22
C GLY A 155 -21.01 -1.02 -1.70
N VAL A 156 -21.17 -2.09 -2.49
CA VAL A 156 -20.68 -2.12 -3.88
C VAL A 156 -21.40 -1.13 -4.78
N GLU A 157 -22.75 -1.09 -4.72
CA GLU A 157 -23.55 -0.16 -5.52
C GLU A 157 -23.36 1.30 -5.05
N GLU A 158 -23.35 1.53 -3.74
CA GLU A 158 -23.09 2.85 -3.15
C GLU A 158 -21.69 3.36 -3.51
N LEU A 159 -20.67 2.51 -3.40
CA LEU A 159 -19.29 2.82 -3.80
C LEU A 159 -19.22 3.14 -5.29
N GLY A 160 -19.95 2.42 -6.14
CA GLY A 160 -20.07 2.73 -7.57
C GLY A 160 -20.65 4.13 -7.81
N CYS A 161 -21.76 4.47 -7.15
CA CYS A 161 -22.38 5.80 -7.24
C CYS A 161 -21.46 6.91 -6.73
N LEU A 162 -20.76 6.68 -5.61
CA LEU A 162 -19.81 7.63 -5.05
C LEU A 162 -18.60 7.82 -5.96
N LEU A 163 -18.09 6.76 -6.60
CA LEU A 163 -17.00 6.84 -7.56
C LEU A 163 -17.39 7.63 -8.81
N LEU A 164 -18.60 7.44 -9.33
CA LEU A 164 -19.10 8.24 -10.46
C LEU A 164 -19.22 9.71 -10.09
N THR A 165 -19.70 10.01 -8.88
CA THR A 165 -19.75 11.38 -8.35
C THR A 165 -18.35 11.97 -8.25
N ALA A 166 -17.41 11.24 -7.63
CA ALA A 166 -16.02 11.66 -7.49
C ALA A 166 -15.35 11.89 -8.85
N ALA A 167 -15.59 11.02 -9.84
CA ALA A 167 -15.04 11.16 -11.19
C ALA A 167 -15.56 12.44 -11.88
N ARG A 168 -16.86 12.75 -11.74
CA ARG A 168 -17.47 13.98 -12.29
C ARG A 168 -16.91 15.23 -11.63
N GLU A 169 -16.81 15.24 -10.30
CA GLU A 169 -16.20 16.34 -9.55
C GLU A 169 -14.74 16.56 -9.95
N ALA A 170 -13.97 15.48 -10.07
CA ALA A 170 -12.57 15.54 -10.49
C ALA A 170 -12.40 16.12 -11.90
N GLN A 171 -13.25 15.73 -12.86
CA GLN A 171 -13.25 16.28 -14.21
C GLN A 171 -13.60 17.78 -14.22
N ALA A 172 -14.58 18.20 -13.43
CA ALA A 172 -14.97 19.61 -13.32
C ALA A 172 -13.87 20.46 -12.66
N GLY A 173 -13.22 19.94 -11.62
CA GLY A 173 -12.13 20.62 -10.92
C GLY A 173 -10.84 20.75 -11.76
N ALA A 174 -10.52 19.75 -12.58
CA ALA A 174 -9.37 19.79 -13.49
C ALA A 174 -9.49 20.88 -14.57
N GLY A 175 -10.72 21.17 -15.01
CA GLY A 175 -11.02 22.24 -15.97
C GLY A 175 -10.75 23.66 -15.44
N LEU A 176 -10.75 23.85 -14.12
CA LEU A 176 -10.49 25.14 -13.47
C LEU A 176 -9.00 25.40 -13.23
N SER A 177 -8.18 24.36 -13.14
CA SER A 177 -6.72 24.48 -12.93
C SER A 177 -5.89 24.70 -14.21
N ALA A 178 -6.47 24.47 -15.40
CA ALA A 178 -5.78 24.61 -16.68
C ALA A 178 -5.80 26.05 -17.26
N THR A 179 -6.47 26.98 -16.57
CA THR A 179 -6.60 28.40 -16.97
C THR A 179 -5.86 29.37 -16.04
N GLY A 180 -4.92 28.88 -15.21
CA GLY A 180 -4.15 29.67 -14.25
C GLY A 180 -2.65 29.65 -14.51
#